data_AF-A0AAN8CAV0-F1
#
_entry.id   AF-A0AAN8CAV0-F1
#
_cell.length_a   1.000
_cell.length_b   1.000
_cell.length_c   1.000
_cell.angle_alpha   90.00
_cell.angle_beta   90.00
_cell.angle_gamma   90.00
#
_symmetry.space_group_name_H-M   'P 1'
#
loop_
_entity.id
_entity.type
_entity.pdbx_description
1 polymer ?
#
loop_
_entity_poly.entity_id
_entity_poly.type
_entity_poly.pdbx_seq_one_letter_code
_entity_poly.pdbx_strand_id
1 'polypeptide(L)'
;MTFYFGYTNVELLFTGLLINSPGEMVGACIGVFLLAVLYEGLKMGRETLLRRSQVNVRYNSMPLPGTDGTILMETHKTVGQRMISPAHFLQTLLHIVQVVVSYILMLVFMTYNAYLCIAVAAGAGMGYFLFSWRKAVVVDITEHCH
;
A
#
# COMPACT_ATOMS: atom_id res chain seq x y z
N MET A 1 -30.99 -3.02 0.66
CA MET A 1 -30.44 -3.08 2.04
C MET A 1 -29.95 -1.67 2.37
N THR A 2 -30.46 -1.07 3.43
CA THR A 2 -30.10 0.29 3.87
C THR A 2 -29.08 0.21 5.01
N PHE A 3 -28.20 1.21 5.12
CA PHE A 3 -27.31 1.32 6.27
C PHE A 3 -28.11 1.38 7.56
N TYR A 4 -27.69 0.63 8.58
CA TYR A 4 -28.30 0.66 9.90
C TYR A 4 -27.29 1.09 10.96
N PHE A 5 -27.81 1.73 12.00
CA PHE A 5 -27.07 2.13 13.19
C PHE A 5 -27.43 1.16 14.31
N GLY A 6 -26.60 0.15 14.51
CA GLY A 6 -26.82 -0.89 15.53
C GLY A 6 -25.50 -1.47 16.00
N TYR A 7 -25.46 -1.88 17.27
CA TYR A 7 -24.27 -2.43 17.90
C TYR A 7 -24.52 -3.78 18.60
N THR A 8 -25.69 -4.39 18.36
CA THR A 8 -26.12 -5.67 18.93
C THR A 8 -26.08 -6.76 17.86
N ASN A 9 -25.45 -7.92 18.17
CA ASN A 9 -25.31 -9.08 17.28
C ASN A 9 -24.68 -8.77 15.91
N VAL A 10 -23.62 -7.96 15.88
CA VAL A 10 -22.88 -7.73 14.63
C VAL A 10 -21.76 -8.76 14.53
N GLU A 11 -21.90 -9.69 13.59
CA GLU A 11 -20.86 -10.67 13.26
C GLU A 11 -19.81 -10.03 12.36
N LEU A 12 -18.57 -9.92 12.83
CA LEU A 12 -17.46 -9.33 12.08
C LEU A 12 -16.51 -10.41 11.55
N LEU A 13 -16.57 -10.70 10.24
CA LEU A 13 -15.69 -11.62 9.48
C LEU A 13 -15.69 -13.10 9.86
N PHE A 14 -15.82 -13.43 11.14
CA PHE A 14 -15.86 -14.79 11.67
C PHE A 14 -17.03 -14.89 12.65
N THR A 15 -17.72 -16.03 12.66
CA THR A 15 -18.83 -16.33 13.58
C THR A 15 -18.45 -16.23 15.07
N GLY A 16 -17.15 -16.21 15.39
CA GLY A 16 -16.64 -16.01 16.75
C GLY A 16 -16.48 -14.55 17.19
N LEU A 17 -16.56 -13.57 16.27
CA LEU A 17 -16.38 -12.15 16.57
C LEU A 17 -17.74 -11.44 16.58
N LEU A 18 -18.55 -11.80 17.58
CA LEU A 18 -19.86 -11.21 17.83
C LEU A 18 -19.70 -9.96 18.68
N ILE A 19 -20.10 -8.82 18.14
CA ILE A 19 -20.14 -7.55 18.87
C ILE A 19 -21.49 -7.45 19.57
N ASN A 20 -21.47 -7.50 20.91
CA ASN A 20 -22.64 -7.34 21.76
C ASN A 20 -22.52 -6.19 22.75
N SER A 21 -21.33 -5.61 22.89
CA SER A 21 -21.07 -4.46 23.74
C SER A 21 -20.73 -3.20 22.93
N PRO A 22 -21.15 -1.99 23.37
CA PRO A 22 -20.68 -0.73 22.80
C PRO A 22 -19.15 -0.61 22.78
N GLY A 23 -18.45 -1.15 23.79
CA GLY A 23 -16.99 -1.14 23.85
C GLY A 23 -16.35 -2.00 22.76
N GLU A 24 -16.94 -3.15 22.46
CA GLU A 24 -16.51 -4.04 21.37
C GLU A 24 -16.74 -3.39 20.01
N MET A 25 -17.84 -2.63 19.85
CA MET A 25 -18.11 -1.88 18.63
C MET A 25 -17.04 -0.81 18.39
N VAL A 26 -16.66 -0.06 19.43
CA VAL A 26 -15.57 0.92 19.33
C VAL A 26 -14.24 0.22 19.00
N GLY A 27 -13.95 -0.90 19.66
CA GLY A 27 -12.76 -1.71 19.36
C GLY A 27 -12.72 -2.18 17.90
N ALA A 28 -13.85 -2.67 17.37
CA ALA A 28 -13.97 -3.07 15.97
C ALA A 28 -13.79 -1.90 15.01
N CYS A 29 -14.38 -0.74 15.31
CA CYS A 29 -14.20 0.48 14.51
C CYS A 29 -12.72 0.89 14.46
N ILE A 30 -12.01 0.89 15.59
CA ILE A 30 -10.58 1.21 15.65
C ILE A 30 -9.77 0.18 14.86
N GLY A 31 -10.06 -1.11 15.02
CA GLY A 31 -9.37 -2.18 14.28
C GLY A 31 -9.54 -2.04 12.77
N VAL A 32 -10.76 -1.82 12.31
CA VAL A 32 -11.10 -1.62 10.89
C VAL A 32 -10.47 -0.33 10.35
N PHE A 33 -10.49 0.75 11.13
CA PHE A 33 -9.85 2.01 10.77
C PHE A 33 -8.35 1.83 10.56
N LEU A 34 -7.65 1.20 11.51
CA LEU A 34 -6.22 0.91 11.39
C LEU A 34 -5.91 -0.01 10.20
N LEU A 35 -6.77 -1.01 9.96
CA LEU A 35 -6.65 -1.90 8.81
C LEU A 35 -6.79 -1.14 7.47
N ALA A 36 -7.72 -0.19 7.39
CA ALA A 36 -7.91 0.66 6.20
C ALA A 36 -6.72 1.62 5.98
N VAL A 37 -6.17 2.21 7.05
CA VAL A 37 -4.93 3.01 6.97
C VAL A 37 -3.76 2.15 6.48
N LEU A 38 -3.60 0.94 7.04
CA LEU A 38 -2.56 0.01 6.66
C LEU A 38 -2.68 -0.42 5.19
N TYR A 39 -3.91 -0.63 4.70
CA TYR A 39 -4.18 -0.98 3.30
C TYR A 39 -3.64 0.07 2.33
N GLU A 40 -3.93 1.37 2.57
CA GLU A 40 -3.38 2.45 1.73
C GLU A 40 -1.85 2.53 1.86
N GLY A 41 -1.31 2.26 3.05
CA GLY A 41 0.14 2.18 3.27
C GLY A 41 0.83 1.08 2.48
N LEU A 42 0.25 -0.13 2.48
CA LEU A 42 0.74 -1.27 1.71
C LEU A 42 0.71 -1.00 0.21
N LYS A 43 -0.40 -0.43 -0.28
CA LYS A 43 -0.56 0.00 -1.68
C LYS A 43 0.53 0.98 -2.09
N MET A 44 0.81 1.97 -1.24
CA MET A 44 1.85 2.97 -1.49
C MET A 44 3.28 2.40 -1.42
N GLY A 45 3.53 1.54 -0.44
CA GLY A 45 4.82 0.85 -0.28
C GLY A 45 5.14 -0.02 -1.48
N ARG A 46 4.15 -0.74 -2.02
CA ARG A 46 4.30 -1.54 -3.25
C ARG A 46 4.68 -0.68 -4.46
N GLU A 47 4.04 0.47 -4.63
CA GLU A 47 4.35 1.41 -5.71
C GLU A 47 5.77 1.99 -5.58
N THR A 48 6.19 2.28 -4.35
CA THR A 48 7.53 2.80 -4.06
C THR A 48 8.61 1.73 -4.30
N LEU A 49 8.34 0.47 -3.92
CA LEU A 49 9.23 -0.67 -4.21
C LEU A 49 9.35 -0.91 -5.71
N LEU A 50 8.25 -0.84 -6.45
CA LEU A 50 8.25 -0.90 -7.92
C LEU A 50 9.09 0.22 -8.54
N ARG A 51 8.89 1.46 -8.09
CA ARG A 51 9.67 2.62 -8.57
C ARG A 51 11.16 2.46 -8.24
N ARG A 52 11.50 2.01 -7.04
CA ARG A 52 12.89 1.73 -6.63
C ARG A 52 13.52 0.63 -7.48
N SER A 53 12.78 -0.44 -7.77
CA SER A 53 13.23 -1.53 -8.66
C SER A 53 13.52 -1.00 -10.07
N GLN A 54 12.65 -0.16 -10.63
CA GLN A 54 12.87 0.46 -11.94
C GLN A 54 14.02 1.48 -11.97
N VAL A 55 14.23 2.25 -10.90
CA VAL A 55 15.34 3.23 -10.79
C VAL A 55 16.69 2.54 -10.59
N ASN A 56 16.76 1.49 -9.77
CA ASN A 56 17.99 0.73 -9.57
C ASN A 56 18.46 0.04 -10.87
N VAL A 57 17.49 -0.36 -11.71
CA VAL A 57 17.74 -0.86 -13.06
C VAL A 57 18.29 0.21 -14.01
N ARG A 58 18.04 1.51 -13.75
CA ARG A 58 18.53 2.64 -14.56
C ARG A 58 19.98 3.04 -14.23
N TYR A 59 20.58 2.50 -13.17
CA TYR A 59 21.87 2.95 -12.63
C TYR A 59 23.11 2.15 -13.08
N ASN A 60 22.96 1.17 -13.99
CA ASN A 60 24.12 0.52 -14.62
C ASN A 60 24.49 1.24 -15.91
N SER A 61 25.23 2.34 -15.81
CA SER A 61 26.00 2.91 -16.92
C SER A 61 27.32 2.14 -17.04
N MET A 62 27.58 1.53 -18.19
CA MET A 62 28.88 0.94 -18.52
C MET A 62 29.62 1.88 -19.49
N PRO A 63 30.88 2.25 -19.22
CA PRO A 63 31.65 3.05 -20.17
C PRO A 63 32.02 2.19 -21.39
N LEU A 64 31.71 2.69 -22.59
CA LEU A 64 32.14 2.10 -23.86
C LEU A 64 33.42 2.81 -24.34
N PRO A 65 34.43 2.11 -24.89
CA PRO A 65 35.61 2.76 -25.45
C PRO A 65 35.26 3.38 -26.80
N GLY A 66 35.30 4.71 -26.88
CA GLY A 66 35.20 5.44 -28.16
C GLY A 66 36.51 5.38 -28.93
N THR A 67 36.41 5.28 -30.25
CA THR A 67 37.53 5.08 -31.19
C THR A 67 38.59 6.20 -31.17
N ASP A 68 38.31 7.34 -30.53
CA ASP A 68 39.20 8.51 -30.44
C ASP A 68 39.57 8.90 -28.99
N GLY A 69 39.51 7.97 -28.03
CA GLY A 69 39.85 8.26 -26.62
C GLY A 69 38.83 9.12 -25.87
N THR A 70 37.69 9.44 -26.50
CA THR A 70 36.54 10.08 -25.84
C THR A 70 35.53 9.01 -25.41
N ILE A 71 35.11 9.07 -24.15
CA ILE A 71 34.10 8.15 -23.61
C ILE A 71 32.73 8.61 -24.09
N LEU A 72 32.11 7.87 -25.01
CA LEU A 72 30.72 8.08 -25.41
C LEU A 72 29.82 7.21 -24.53
N MET A 73 28.90 7.85 -23.81
CA MET A 73 27.87 7.14 -23.03
C MET A 73 26.69 6.77 -23.92
N GLU A 74 26.75 5.60 -24.54
CA GLU A 74 25.59 5.02 -25.21
C GLU A 74 24.68 4.33 -24.17
N THR A 75 23.46 4.83 -24.06
CA THR A 75 22.46 4.33 -23.12
C THR A 75 21.71 3.14 -23.74
N HIS A 76 22.35 1.97 -23.85
CA HIS A 76 21.69 0.77 -24.39
C HIS A 76 21.41 -0.29 -23.33
N LYS A 77 20.17 -0.79 -23.32
CA LYS A 77 19.58 -1.65 -22.28
C LYS A 77 20.00 -3.11 -22.44
N THR A 78 20.56 -3.70 -21.39
CA THR A 78 20.50 -5.16 -21.19
C THR A 78 20.34 -5.44 -19.70
N VAL A 79 19.10 -5.30 -19.25
CA VAL A 79 18.74 -5.63 -17.88
C VAL A 79 18.52 -7.13 -17.87
N GLY A 80 19.52 -7.88 -17.43
CA GLY A 80 19.30 -9.22 -16.89
C GLY A 80 18.46 -9.09 -15.63
N GLN A 81 17.15 -8.86 -15.79
CA GLN A 81 16.20 -9.03 -14.71
C GLN A 81 16.30 -10.48 -14.29
N ARG A 82 17.03 -10.75 -13.21
CA ARG A 82 16.83 -11.98 -12.46
C ARG A 82 15.38 -11.93 -12.00
N MET A 83 14.49 -12.58 -12.76
CA MET A 83 13.06 -12.71 -12.46
C MET A 83 12.82 -13.25 -11.03
N ILE A 84 13.85 -13.87 -10.44
CA ILE A 84 13.87 -14.51 -9.12
C ILE A 84 14.79 -13.72 -8.15
N SER A 85 14.67 -12.40 -8.12
CA SER A 85 15.30 -11.59 -7.06
C SER A 85 14.40 -11.57 -5.82
N PRO A 86 14.94 -11.56 -4.58
CA PRO A 86 14.15 -11.41 -3.36
C PRO A 86 13.23 -10.16 -3.39
N ALA A 87 13.57 -9.15 -4.19
CA ALA A 87 12.71 -7.99 -4.42
C ALA A 87 11.39 -8.34 -5.15
N HIS A 88 11.42 -9.24 -6.14
CA HIS A 88 10.22 -9.74 -6.81
C HIS A 88 9.37 -10.60 -5.87
N PHE A 89 10.01 -11.45 -5.06
CA PHE A 89 9.30 -12.26 -4.07
C PHE A 89 8.58 -11.38 -3.03
N LEU A 90 9.27 -10.37 -2.49
CA LEU A 90 8.68 -9.43 -1.54
C LEU A 90 7.52 -8.63 -2.16
N GLN A 91 7.65 -8.22 -3.42
CA GLN A 91 6.59 -7.53 -4.14
C GLN A 91 5.33 -8.41 -4.31
N THR A 92 5.51 -9.68 -4.68
CA THR A 92 4.40 -10.63 -4.82
C THR A 92 3.75 -10.93 -3.48
N LEU A 93 4.55 -11.08 -2.41
CA LEU A 93 4.03 -11.28 -1.06
C LEU A 93 3.19 -10.08 -0.60
N LEU A 94 3.71 -8.85 -0.77
CA LEU A 94 2.98 -7.62 -0.45
C LEU A 94 1.70 -7.49 -1.27
N HIS A 95 1.71 -7.93 -2.53
CA HIS A 95 0.52 -7.96 -3.37
C HIS A 95 -0.54 -8.92 -2.82
N ILE A 96 -0.17 -10.14 -2.44
CA ILE A 96 -1.08 -11.13 -1.85
C ILE A 96 -1.71 -10.56 -0.56
N VAL A 97 -0.88 -10.01 0.34
CA VAL A 97 -1.37 -9.40 1.59
C VAL A 97 -2.34 -8.25 1.30
N GLN A 98 -2.01 -7.38 0.35
CA GLN A 98 -2.89 -6.27 -0.03
C GLN A 98 -4.25 -6.77 -0.53
N VAL A 99 -4.27 -7.81 -1.37
CA VAL A 99 -5.52 -8.37 -1.91
C VAL A 99 -6.37 -8.95 -0.78
N VAL A 100 -5.77 -9.70 0.15
CA VAL A 100 -6.46 -10.25 1.32
C VAL A 100 -7.08 -9.12 2.16
N VAL A 101 -6.32 -8.07 2.47
CA VAL A 101 -6.82 -6.93 3.25
C VAL A 101 -7.96 -6.22 2.51
N SER A 102 -7.87 -6.06 1.18
CA SER A 102 -8.95 -5.48 0.37
C SER A 102 -10.25 -6.26 0.48
N TYR A 103 -10.18 -7.59 0.44
CA TYR A 103 -11.36 -8.44 0.60
C TYR A 103 -11.94 -8.36 2.02
N ILE A 104 -11.08 -8.28 3.04
CA ILE A 104 -11.52 -8.09 4.43
C ILE A 104 -12.28 -6.78 4.59
N LEU A 105 -11.75 -5.66 4.06
CA LEU A 105 -12.43 -4.35 4.11
C LEU A 105 -13.75 -4.37 3.32
N MET A 106 -13.79 -5.06 2.19
CA MET A 106 -15.02 -5.25 1.42
C MET A 106 -16.07 -6.06 2.19
N LEU A 107 -15.66 -7.13 2.86
CA LEU A 107 -16.56 -7.92 3.73
C LEU A 107 -17.11 -7.06 4.87
N VAL A 108 -16.27 -6.23 5.50
CA VAL A 108 -16.73 -5.29 6.53
C VAL A 108 -17.76 -4.31 5.97
N PHE A 109 -17.54 -3.76 4.77
CA PHE A 109 -18.50 -2.83 4.17
C PHE A 109 -19.85 -3.51 3.84
N MET A 110 -19.82 -4.79 3.48
CA MET A 110 -21.02 -5.59 3.25
C MET A 110 -21.82 -5.89 4.53
N THR A 111 -21.31 -5.59 5.72
CA THR A 111 -22.11 -5.69 6.97
C THR A 111 -23.20 -4.62 7.08
N TYR A 112 -23.18 -3.60 6.20
CA TYR A 112 -24.12 -2.46 6.17
C TYR A 112 -24.23 -1.67 7.49
N ASN A 113 -23.26 -1.82 8.38
CA ASN A 113 -23.20 -1.06 9.63
C ASN A 113 -22.56 0.30 9.38
N ALA A 114 -23.32 1.37 9.63
CA ALA A 114 -22.86 2.74 9.36
C ALA A 114 -21.58 3.11 10.13
N TYR A 115 -21.41 2.65 11.38
CA TYR A 115 -20.22 2.94 12.18
C TYR A 115 -18.94 2.37 11.55
N LEU A 116 -19.02 1.12 11.10
CA LEU A 116 -17.90 0.45 10.43
C LEU A 116 -17.62 1.07 9.06
N CYS A 117 -18.65 1.41 8.29
CA CYS A 117 -18.48 2.08 7.00
C CYS A 117 -17.79 3.44 7.14
N ILE A 118 -18.18 4.24 8.14
CA ILE A 118 -17.52 5.52 8.43
C ILE A 118 -16.06 5.28 8.85
N ALA A 119 -15.79 4.27 9.69
CA ALA A 119 -14.43 3.93 10.10
C ALA A 119 -13.54 3.51 8.91
N VAL A 120 -14.06 2.70 7.97
CA VAL A 120 -13.35 2.34 6.74
C VAL A 120 -13.07 3.58 5.88
N ALA A 121 -14.08 4.42 5.64
CA ALA A 121 -13.95 5.60 4.80
C ALA A 121 -12.96 6.62 5.40
N ALA A 122 -13.06 6.87 6.71
CA ALA A 122 -12.14 7.76 7.43
C ALA A 122 -10.72 7.20 7.44
N GLY A 123 -10.55 5.89 7.66
CA GLY A 123 -9.25 5.23 7.65
C GLY A 123 -8.59 5.25 6.28
N ALA A 124 -9.35 4.99 5.22
CA ALA A 124 -8.85 5.09 3.84
C ALA A 124 -8.46 6.54 3.49
N GLY A 125 -9.30 7.52 3.85
CA GLY A 125 -9.00 8.95 3.63
C GLY A 125 -7.75 9.40 4.38
N MET A 126 -7.64 9.06 5.66
CA MET A 126 -6.46 9.41 6.47
C MET A 126 -5.20 8.69 6.01
N GLY A 127 -5.31 7.39 5.67
CA GLY A 127 -4.21 6.62 5.10
C GLY A 127 -3.68 7.28 3.84
N TYR A 128 -4.57 7.56 2.88
CA TYR A 128 -4.19 8.25 1.65
C TYR A 128 -3.48 9.58 1.94
N PHE A 129 -4.02 10.41 2.83
CA PHE A 129 -3.42 11.70 3.20
C PHE A 129 -1.99 11.54 3.78
N LEU A 130 -1.80 10.66 4.76
CA LEU A 130 -0.49 10.45 5.40
C LEU A 130 0.57 9.93 4.43
N PHE A 131 0.21 8.96 3.59
CA PHE A 131 1.15 8.36 2.63
C PHE A 131 1.41 9.27 1.42
N SER A 132 0.41 10.07 1.00
CA SER A 132 0.59 11.06 -0.07
C SER A 132 1.48 12.22 0.40
N TRP A 133 1.31 12.68 1.65
CA TRP A 133 2.20 13.68 2.26
C TRP A 133 3.66 13.19 2.34
N ARG A 134 3.88 11.93 2.73
CA ARG A 134 5.23 11.33 2.73
C ARG A 134 5.89 11.35 1.35
N LYS A 135 5.14 11.14 0.26
CA LYS A 135 5.69 11.26 -1.10
C LYS A 135 6.13 12.69 -1.41
N ALA A 136 5.30 13.68 -1.06
CA ALA A 136 5.63 15.09 -1.29
C ALA A 136 6.92 15.50 -0.54
N VAL A 137 7.05 15.11 0.73
CA VAL A 137 8.26 15.41 1.54
C VAL A 137 9.52 14.75 0.98
N VAL A 138 9.45 13.50 0.48
CA VAL A 138 10.62 12.83 -0.10
C VAL A 138 11.07 13.50 -1.39
N VAL A 139 10.14 14.01 -2.21
CA VAL A 139 10.47 14.73 -3.45
C VAL A 139 11.16 16.05 -3.14
N ASP A 140 10.64 16.82 -2.18
CA ASP A 140 11.13 18.15 -1.79
C ASP A 140 12.61 18.12 -1.35
N ILE A 141 13.03 17.10 -0.59
CA ILE A 141 14.44 16.92 -0.18
C ILE A 141 15.37 16.72 -1.39
N THR A 142 14.89 16.09 -2.46
CA THR A 142 15.71 15.83 -3.66
C THR A 142 15.97 17.11 -4.48
N GLU A 143 15.11 18.12 -4.38
CA GLU A 143 15.24 19.35 -5.19
C GLU A 143 16.16 20.40 -4.54
N HIS A 144 16.35 20.37 -3.21
CA HIS A 144 17.24 21.30 -2.51
C HIS A 144 18.72 20.88 -2.48
N CYS A 145 19.08 19.76 -3.10
CA CYS A 145 20.47 19.33 -3.27
C CYS A 145 21.07 19.65 -4.65
N HIS A 146 20.52 20.64 -5.36
CA HIS A 146 21.01 21.04 -6.69
C HIS A 146 21.37 22.52 -6.77
#